data_AF-A0A8J8B6D6-F1
#
_entry.id   AF-A0A8J8B6D6-F1
#
_cell.length_a   1.000
_cell.length_b   1.000
_cell.length_c   1.000
_cell.angle_alpha   90.00
_cell.angle_beta   90.00
_cell.angle_gamma   90.00
#
_symmetry.space_group_name_H-M   'P 1'
#
loop_
_entity.id
_entity.type
_entity.pdbx_description
1 polymer ?
#
loop_
_entity_poly.entity_id
_entity_poly.type
_entity_poly.pdbx_seq_one_letter_code
_entity_poly.pdbx_strand_id
1 'polypeptide(L)'
;MENEITTEEQAVLKGCILPDGTELQERILKAPGDVIIGEHSRIEYGISGDEIFIADSCSLQGDIKAEGDLRIGNFCEIDGNIIAETDAFIGEGVVIRGKLTVTGNLDIGDNVTIEKGFEALGEIAVRNPMPVILYIILYVMTMLRIDHEEEIDRFMEELSSYDDRPLILPPRTILDQSRLIVLMPVQIGSSCRLHGLIQGSEMTVGSKTTVFGSIRGDDSVRVSSGAMIHGNVEAKNEVFIEEDVRILGNVEGTRVTMDENATVEGVIRSTGGLTIRRKKK
;
A
#
# COMPACT_ATOMS: atom_id res chain seq x y z
N MET A 1 -34.94 1.88 9.37
CA MET A 1 -33.93 2.36 10.32
C MET A 1 -32.61 2.17 9.64
N GLU A 2 -31.92 3.27 9.37
CA GLU A 2 -30.57 3.22 8.83
C GLU A 2 -29.64 2.50 9.81
N ASN A 3 -28.88 1.53 9.31
CA ASN A 3 -27.56 1.26 9.88
C ASN A 3 -26.58 2.08 9.02
N GLU A 4 -26.14 3.20 9.59
CA GLU A 4 -25.01 3.95 9.06
C GLU A 4 -23.77 3.04 9.16
N ILE A 5 -23.38 2.43 8.03
CA ILE A 5 -22.03 1.89 7.87
C ILE A 5 -21.09 3.06 8.13
N THR A 6 -20.27 2.96 9.17
CA THR A 6 -19.41 4.03 9.65
C THR A 6 -18.52 4.51 8.50
N THR A 7 -18.47 5.82 8.29
CA THR A 7 -17.79 6.44 7.15
C THR A 7 -16.28 6.12 7.11
N GLU A 8 -15.72 5.67 8.23
CA GLU A 8 -14.34 5.20 8.39
C GLU A 8 -14.06 3.91 7.60
N GLU A 9 -14.95 2.90 7.62
CA GLU A 9 -14.72 1.63 6.92
C GLU A 9 -14.74 1.81 5.40
N GLN A 10 -15.61 2.70 4.89
CA GLN A 10 -15.64 3.07 3.47
C GLN A 10 -14.45 3.93 3.02
N ALA A 11 -13.68 4.49 3.95
CA ALA A 11 -12.46 5.25 3.67
C ALA A 11 -11.22 4.34 3.57
N VAL A 12 -11.17 3.25 4.35
CA VAL A 12 -10.07 2.26 4.34
C VAL A 12 -9.89 1.65 2.94
N LEU A 13 -10.97 1.22 2.27
CA LEU A 13 -10.91 0.73 0.88
C LEU A 13 -10.69 1.82 -0.21
N LYS A 14 -10.49 3.08 0.18
CA LYS A 14 -10.27 4.21 -0.74
C LYS A 14 -8.95 4.96 -0.46
N GLY A 15 -8.07 4.40 0.37
CA GLY A 15 -6.76 4.98 0.66
C GLY A 15 -5.61 4.19 0.01
N CYS A 16 -4.40 4.73 0.15
CA CYS A 16 -3.17 3.95 0.16
C CYS A 16 -2.94 3.45 1.59
N ILE A 17 -2.63 2.16 1.72
CA ILE A 17 -2.35 1.52 3.00
C ILE A 17 -0.97 0.90 2.90
N LEU A 18 -0.05 1.35 3.73
CA LEU A 18 1.26 0.73 3.95
C LEU A 18 1.17 0.02 5.31
N PRO A 19 0.96 -1.31 5.38
CA PRO A 19 0.73 -2.01 6.64
C PRO A 19 1.94 -1.94 7.58
N ASP A 20 1.70 -2.31 8.84
CA ASP A 20 2.69 -2.31 9.90
C ASP A 20 3.95 -3.08 9.48
N GLY A 21 5.14 -2.55 9.77
CA GLY A 21 6.41 -3.15 9.36
C GLY A 21 6.79 -3.01 7.87
N THR A 22 6.01 -2.31 7.04
CA THR A 22 6.38 -2.03 5.63
C THR A 22 7.73 -1.30 5.53
N GLU A 23 8.60 -1.78 4.66
CA GLU A 23 9.90 -1.18 4.38
C GLU A 23 9.97 -0.61 2.95
N LEU A 24 10.37 0.65 2.80
CA LEU A 24 10.66 1.27 1.51
C LEU A 24 12.13 1.73 1.53
N GLN A 25 13.02 0.84 1.12
CA GLN A 25 14.48 0.97 1.24
C GLN A 25 15.19 0.39 0.00
N GLU A 26 16.38 0.89 -0.34
CA GLU A 26 17.25 0.30 -1.39
C GLU A 26 16.58 0.06 -2.75
N ARG A 27 15.61 0.92 -3.13
CA ARG A 27 14.75 0.79 -4.33
C ARG A 27 13.78 -0.39 -4.32
N ILE A 28 13.48 -0.98 -3.16
CA ILE A 28 12.47 -2.02 -2.98
C ILE A 28 11.39 -1.54 -2.00
N LEU A 29 10.13 -1.75 -2.36
CA LEU A 29 8.99 -1.68 -1.46
C LEU A 29 8.68 -3.11 -1.00
N LYS A 30 8.97 -3.39 0.27
CA LYS A 30 8.71 -4.68 0.91
C LYS A 30 7.54 -4.55 1.88
N ALA A 31 6.44 -5.24 1.58
CA ALA A 31 5.39 -5.53 2.53
C ALA A 31 5.71 -6.83 3.31
N PRO A 32 5.21 -6.99 4.54
CA PRO A 32 5.28 -8.27 5.27
C PRO A 32 4.21 -9.28 4.83
N GLY A 33 3.15 -8.83 4.15
CA GLY A 33 2.07 -9.65 3.61
C GLY A 33 1.71 -9.24 2.18
N ASP A 34 0.44 -9.40 1.82
CA ASP A 34 -0.05 -9.21 0.45
C ASP A 34 0.15 -7.79 -0.11
N VAL A 35 0.31 -7.69 -1.42
CA VAL A 35 0.46 -6.43 -2.16
C VAL A 35 -0.60 -6.31 -3.25
N ILE A 36 -1.39 -5.25 -3.20
CA ILE A 36 -2.43 -4.94 -4.18
C ILE A 36 -2.07 -3.61 -4.88
N ILE A 37 -1.86 -3.68 -6.19
CA ILE A 37 -1.51 -2.53 -7.03
C ILE A 37 -2.69 -2.21 -7.96
N GLY A 38 -3.31 -1.07 -7.71
CA GLY A 38 -4.43 -0.54 -8.47
C GLY A 38 -4.01 0.09 -9.80
N GLU A 39 -4.99 0.18 -10.69
CA GLU A 39 -4.85 0.55 -12.11
C GLU A 39 -4.05 1.84 -12.38
N HIS A 40 -3.43 1.93 -13.56
CA HIS A 40 -2.73 3.14 -14.03
C HIS A 40 -1.59 3.62 -13.10
N SER A 41 -1.03 2.75 -12.26
CA SER A 41 0.07 3.09 -11.35
C SER A 41 1.43 3.04 -12.06
N ARG A 42 2.36 3.91 -11.65
CA ARG A 42 3.76 3.89 -12.09
C ARG A 42 4.67 3.70 -10.89
N ILE A 43 5.45 2.63 -10.90
CA ILE A 43 6.33 2.26 -9.79
C ILE A 43 7.74 1.99 -10.34
N GLU A 44 8.70 2.81 -9.93
CA GLU A 44 10.13 2.69 -10.30
C GLU A 44 10.94 1.85 -9.30
N TYR A 45 10.26 1.33 -8.27
CA TYR A 45 10.78 0.46 -7.23
C TYR A 45 10.51 -1.00 -7.57
N GLY A 46 11.37 -1.90 -7.06
CA GLY A 46 11.03 -3.31 -6.95
C GLY A 46 9.97 -3.52 -5.87
N ILE A 47 9.25 -4.63 -5.95
CA ILE A 47 8.09 -4.92 -5.10
C ILE A 47 8.25 -6.32 -4.52
N SER A 48 8.12 -6.44 -3.21
CA SER A 48 8.21 -7.70 -2.49
C SER A 48 7.08 -7.82 -1.46
N GLY A 49 6.48 -9.00 -1.38
CA GLY A 49 5.42 -9.34 -0.42
C GLY A 49 5.06 -10.82 -0.53
N ASP A 50 3.98 -11.22 0.14
CA ASP A 50 3.50 -12.60 0.12
C ASP A 50 2.75 -12.90 -1.20
N GLU A 51 1.42 -12.75 -1.27
CA GLU A 51 0.72 -12.72 -2.55
C GLU A 51 0.80 -11.31 -3.20
N ILE A 52 1.00 -11.25 -4.52
CA ILE A 52 1.07 -9.98 -5.25
C ILE A 52 0.02 -9.93 -6.35
N PHE A 53 -0.88 -8.96 -6.25
CA PHE A 53 -1.96 -8.68 -7.19
C PHE A 53 -1.72 -7.35 -7.90
N ILE A 54 -1.57 -7.38 -9.22
CA ILE A 54 -1.27 -6.21 -10.06
C ILE A 54 -2.36 -6.10 -11.12
N ALA A 55 -3.10 -4.99 -11.12
CA ALA A 55 -4.22 -4.76 -12.04
C ALA A 55 -3.93 -3.66 -13.08
N ASP A 56 -4.94 -3.40 -13.90
CA ASP A 56 -4.76 -3.03 -15.30
C ASP A 56 -4.03 -1.70 -15.60
N SER A 57 -3.18 -1.72 -16.64
CA SER A 57 -2.35 -0.61 -17.15
C SER A 57 -1.28 -0.04 -16.19
N CYS A 58 -0.62 -0.88 -15.39
CA CYS A 58 0.54 -0.46 -14.59
C CYS A 58 1.87 -0.50 -15.37
N SER A 59 2.81 0.38 -14.98
CA SER A 59 4.19 0.41 -15.49
C SER A 59 5.16 0.25 -14.32
N LEU A 60 5.90 -0.86 -14.31
CA LEU A 60 6.74 -1.32 -13.19
C LEU A 60 8.19 -1.45 -13.68
N GLN A 61 9.10 -0.60 -13.19
CA GLN A 61 10.50 -0.63 -13.63
C GLN A 61 11.40 -1.52 -12.78
N GLY A 62 11.00 -1.81 -11.54
CA GLY A 62 11.76 -2.67 -10.62
C GLY A 62 11.41 -4.14 -10.73
N ASP A 63 12.22 -4.98 -10.07
CA ASP A 63 11.98 -6.42 -9.96
C ASP A 63 10.79 -6.73 -9.04
N ILE A 64 10.03 -7.76 -9.35
CA ILE A 64 8.86 -8.21 -8.58
C ILE A 64 9.20 -9.57 -7.94
N LYS A 65 9.01 -9.70 -6.63
CA LYS A 65 9.19 -10.95 -5.88
C LYS A 65 7.97 -11.27 -5.02
N ALA A 66 7.17 -12.24 -5.44
CA ALA A 66 6.12 -12.84 -4.60
C ALA A 66 6.69 -14.07 -3.87
N GLU A 67 6.49 -14.13 -2.55
CA GLU A 67 6.80 -15.33 -1.75
C GLU A 67 5.65 -16.35 -1.82
N GLY A 68 4.43 -15.87 -2.08
CA GLY A 68 3.27 -16.64 -2.50
C GLY A 68 2.90 -16.39 -3.96
N ASP A 69 1.59 -16.40 -4.23
CA ASP A 69 1.04 -16.37 -5.59
C ASP A 69 1.17 -14.99 -6.24
N LEU A 70 1.51 -14.98 -7.53
CA LEU A 70 1.61 -13.76 -8.32
C LEU A 70 0.48 -13.68 -9.35
N ARG A 71 -0.30 -12.59 -9.34
CA ARG A 71 -1.40 -12.35 -10.29
C ARG A 71 -1.24 -10.99 -10.98
N ILE A 72 -1.11 -10.99 -12.31
CA ILE A 72 -0.84 -9.77 -13.11
C ILE A 72 -1.90 -9.61 -14.21
N GLY A 73 -2.51 -8.41 -14.30
CA GLY A 73 -3.55 -8.01 -15.27
C GLY A 73 -3.09 -7.04 -16.37
N ASN A 74 -4.03 -6.64 -17.22
CA ASN A 74 -3.83 -6.19 -18.62
C ASN A 74 -3.55 -4.67 -18.70
N PHE A 75 -2.59 -4.10 -19.40
CA PHE A 75 -1.57 -4.60 -20.30
C PHE A 75 -0.22 -4.20 -19.69
N CYS A 76 0.11 -4.73 -18.51
CA CYS A 76 1.23 -4.22 -17.70
C CYS A 76 2.57 -4.26 -18.45
N GLU A 77 3.35 -3.20 -18.32
CA GLU A 77 4.74 -3.13 -18.81
C GLU A 77 5.69 -3.26 -17.62
N ILE A 78 6.47 -4.34 -17.59
CA ILE A 78 7.35 -4.70 -16.48
C ILE A 78 8.78 -4.80 -17.02
N ASP A 79 9.62 -3.80 -16.73
CA ASP A 79 11.01 -3.77 -17.20
C ASP A 79 11.92 -4.70 -16.38
N GLY A 80 11.59 -4.86 -15.09
CA GLY A 80 12.30 -5.71 -14.13
C GLY A 80 12.02 -7.20 -14.29
N ASN A 81 12.77 -8.01 -13.56
CA ASN A 81 12.59 -9.46 -13.49
C ASN A 81 11.42 -9.80 -12.55
N ILE A 82 10.83 -10.97 -12.75
CA ILE A 82 9.69 -11.45 -11.97
C ILE A 82 10.04 -12.80 -11.38
N ILE A 83 9.83 -12.93 -10.07
CA ILE A 83 10.04 -14.16 -9.30
C ILE A 83 8.75 -14.46 -8.53
N ALA A 84 8.20 -15.66 -8.73
CA ALA A 84 7.13 -16.22 -7.91
C ALA A 84 7.61 -17.53 -7.28
N GLU A 85 7.54 -17.63 -5.96
CA GLU A 85 7.93 -18.83 -5.22
C GLU A 85 6.84 -19.92 -5.17
N THR A 86 5.58 -19.58 -5.49
CA THR A 86 4.49 -20.53 -5.77
C THR A 86 3.97 -20.37 -7.22
N ASP A 87 2.66 -20.22 -7.42
CA ASP A 87 2.02 -20.19 -8.74
C ASP A 87 1.92 -18.76 -9.30
N ALA A 88 1.98 -18.63 -10.63
CA ALA A 88 1.87 -17.35 -11.32
C ALA A 88 0.74 -17.36 -12.35
N PHE A 89 -0.10 -16.33 -12.30
CA PHE A 89 -1.26 -16.11 -13.17
C PHE A 89 -1.08 -14.79 -13.91
N ILE A 90 -0.71 -14.85 -15.18
CA ILE A 90 -0.39 -13.66 -16.00
C ILE A 90 -1.46 -13.51 -17.08
N GLY A 91 -2.17 -12.38 -17.04
CA GLY A 91 -3.28 -12.03 -17.93
C GLY A 91 -2.87 -11.63 -19.33
N GLU A 92 -3.81 -11.05 -20.08
CA GLU A 92 -3.64 -10.72 -21.49
C GLU A 92 -2.81 -9.43 -21.68
N GLY A 93 -1.98 -9.39 -22.72
CA GLY A 93 -1.31 -8.15 -23.13
C GLY A 93 -0.20 -7.65 -22.21
N VAL A 94 0.28 -8.47 -21.28
CA VAL A 94 1.42 -8.16 -20.41
C VAL A 94 2.73 -8.22 -21.20
N VAL A 95 3.63 -7.24 -20.99
CA VAL A 95 4.97 -7.18 -21.58
C VAL A 95 6.01 -7.19 -20.46
N ILE A 96 6.81 -8.26 -20.40
CA ILE A 96 7.88 -8.46 -19.42
C ILE A 96 9.22 -8.35 -20.15
N ARG A 97 9.99 -7.29 -19.88
CA ARG A 97 11.37 -7.14 -20.42
C ARG A 97 12.42 -7.84 -19.56
N GLY A 98 12.07 -8.17 -18.31
CA GLY A 98 12.88 -9.02 -17.45
C GLY A 98 12.81 -10.49 -17.82
N LYS A 99 13.41 -11.32 -16.97
CA LYS A 99 13.19 -12.76 -16.95
C LYS A 99 12.05 -13.08 -15.97
N LEU A 100 11.15 -13.99 -16.35
CA LEU A 100 10.13 -14.55 -15.47
C LEU A 100 10.64 -15.89 -14.88
N THR A 101 10.56 -16.06 -13.57
CA THR A 101 10.92 -17.31 -12.87
C THR A 101 9.79 -17.72 -11.94
N VAL A 102 9.26 -18.93 -12.11
CA VAL A 102 8.11 -19.45 -11.36
C VAL A 102 8.46 -20.82 -10.82
N THR A 103 8.31 -21.02 -9.51
CA THR A 103 8.66 -22.30 -8.86
C THR A 103 7.49 -23.29 -8.89
N GLY A 104 6.26 -22.78 -8.85
CA GLY A 104 5.03 -23.55 -9.07
C GLY A 104 4.58 -23.55 -10.52
N ASN A 105 3.26 -23.54 -10.71
CA ASN A 105 2.57 -23.56 -11.99
C ASN A 105 2.51 -22.16 -12.61
N LEU A 106 2.48 -22.09 -13.94
CA LEU A 106 2.36 -20.85 -14.71
C LEU A 106 1.13 -20.90 -15.63
N ASP A 107 0.08 -20.20 -15.21
CA ASP A 107 -1.06 -19.84 -16.05
C ASP A 107 -0.73 -18.55 -16.80
N ILE A 108 -0.67 -18.61 -18.14
CA ILE A 108 -0.26 -17.47 -18.97
C ILE A 108 -1.29 -17.19 -20.08
N GLY A 109 -1.69 -15.92 -20.21
CA GLY A 109 -2.67 -15.47 -21.20
C GLY A 109 -2.16 -15.48 -22.63
N ASP A 110 -3.10 -15.40 -23.58
CA ASP A 110 -2.84 -15.69 -25.00
C ASP A 110 -1.91 -14.67 -25.70
N ASN A 111 -1.73 -13.47 -25.11
CA ASN A 111 -1.01 -12.35 -25.74
C ASN A 111 0.07 -11.74 -24.83
N VAL A 112 0.80 -12.58 -24.08
CA VAL A 112 1.92 -12.17 -23.21
C VAL A 112 3.25 -12.19 -23.98
N THR A 113 4.08 -11.15 -23.80
CA THR A 113 5.44 -11.06 -24.37
C THR A 113 6.49 -11.07 -23.27
N ILE A 114 7.48 -11.96 -23.35
CA ILE A 114 8.59 -12.05 -22.38
C ILE A 114 9.93 -11.99 -23.13
N GLU A 115 10.70 -10.91 -22.96
CA GLU A 115 11.89 -10.64 -23.79
C GLU A 115 13.10 -11.49 -23.40
N LYS A 116 13.37 -11.70 -22.10
CA LYS A 116 14.54 -12.49 -21.63
C LYS A 116 14.19 -13.96 -21.33
N GLY A 117 13.01 -14.41 -21.77
CA GLY A 117 12.50 -15.76 -21.55
C GLY A 117 11.93 -15.98 -20.15
N PHE A 118 11.37 -17.18 -19.96
CA PHE A 118 10.77 -17.61 -18.70
C PHE A 118 11.24 -19.01 -18.31
N GLU A 119 11.29 -19.29 -17.02
CA GLU A 119 11.53 -20.60 -16.43
C GLU A 119 10.40 -20.90 -15.44
N ALA A 120 9.65 -21.98 -15.69
CA ALA A 120 8.65 -22.51 -14.78
C ALA A 120 9.01 -23.96 -14.42
N LEU A 121 8.94 -24.32 -13.14
CA LEU A 121 9.23 -25.68 -12.66
C LEU A 121 7.99 -26.57 -12.53
N GLY A 122 6.80 -25.99 -12.41
CA GLY A 122 5.50 -26.68 -12.43
C GLY A 122 4.88 -26.81 -13.82
N GLU A 123 3.55 -26.99 -13.86
CA GLU A 123 2.81 -27.09 -15.13
C GLU A 123 2.63 -25.69 -15.76
N ILE A 124 2.75 -25.61 -17.09
CA ILE A 124 2.53 -24.38 -17.86
C ILE A 124 1.24 -24.53 -18.66
N ALA A 125 0.22 -23.74 -18.35
CA ALA A 125 -1.03 -23.71 -19.09
C ALA A 125 -1.20 -22.36 -19.80
N VAL A 126 -1.28 -22.39 -21.13
CA VAL A 126 -1.64 -21.20 -21.92
C VAL A 126 -3.16 -21.09 -21.95
N ARG A 127 -3.68 -20.20 -21.12
CA ARG A 127 -5.11 -19.86 -20.98
C ARG A 127 -5.20 -18.50 -20.31
N ASN A 128 -6.11 -17.63 -20.76
CA ASN A 128 -6.43 -16.44 -19.98
C ASN A 128 -6.96 -16.86 -18.59
N PRO A 129 -6.27 -16.54 -17.48
CA PRO A 129 -6.74 -16.88 -16.15
C PRO A 129 -8.09 -16.19 -15.89
N MET A 130 -9.03 -16.88 -15.26
CA MET A 130 -10.35 -16.29 -15.02
C MET A 130 -10.21 -15.02 -14.17
N PRO A 131 -10.81 -13.88 -14.56
CA PRO A 131 -10.74 -12.66 -13.77
C PRO A 131 -11.19 -12.91 -12.33
N VAL A 132 -10.43 -12.44 -11.34
CA VAL A 132 -10.71 -12.65 -9.90
C VAL A 132 -12.14 -12.22 -9.54
N ILE A 133 -12.63 -11.15 -10.17
CA ILE A 133 -14.02 -10.69 -10.01
C ILE A 133 -15.07 -11.74 -10.40
N LEU A 134 -14.79 -12.64 -11.34
CA LEU A 134 -15.70 -13.73 -11.71
C LEU A 134 -15.71 -14.84 -10.65
N TYR A 135 -14.57 -15.12 -10.00
CA TYR A 135 -14.53 -16.02 -8.84
C TYR A 135 -15.32 -15.43 -7.66
N ILE A 136 -15.13 -14.13 -7.37
CA ILE A 136 -15.91 -13.41 -6.36
C ILE A 136 -17.40 -13.45 -6.70
N ILE A 137 -17.80 -13.20 -7.95
CA ILE A 137 -19.20 -13.28 -8.39
C ILE A 137 -19.74 -14.72 -8.22
N LEU A 138 -18.99 -15.76 -8.58
CA LEU A 138 -19.42 -17.15 -8.39
C LEU A 138 -19.56 -17.53 -6.91
N TYR A 139 -18.61 -17.09 -6.07
CA TYR A 139 -18.66 -17.26 -4.62
C TYR A 139 -19.87 -16.54 -4.01
N VAL A 140 -20.07 -15.26 -4.34
CA VAL A 140 -21.25 -14.49 -3.90
C VAL A 140 -22.55 -15.09 -4.43
N MET A 141 -22.60 -15.60 -5.67
CA MET A 141 -23.78 -16.29 -6.19
C MET A 141 -24.06 -17.65 -5.54
N THR A 142 -23.04 -18.31 -4.96
CA THR A 142 -23.21 -19.53 -4.17
C THR A 142 -23.57 -19.22 -2.72
N MET A 143 -22.99 -18.19 -2.10
CA MET A 143 -23.39 -17.69 -0.79
C MET A 143 -24.80 -17.10 -0.77
N LEU A 144 -25.22 -16.36 -1.80
CA LEU A 144 -26.61 -15.90 -1.96
C LEU A 144 -27.62 -17.05 -2.23
N ARG A 145 -27.16 -18.30 -2.25
CA ARG A 145 -27.99 -19.53 -2.21
C ARG A 145 -27.88 -20.29 -0.89
N ILE A 146 -27.12 -19.79 0.09
CA ILE A 146 -26.87 -20.39 1.40
C ILE A 146 -27.41 -19.44 2.48
N ASP A 147 -28.37 -19.93 3.26
CA ASP A 147 -29.19 -19.15 4.19
C ASP A 147 -28.58 -19.15 5.61
N HIS A 148 -27.28 -18.85 5.72
CA HIS A 148 -26.48 -19.07 6.94
C HIS A 148 -25.61 -17.86 7.34
N GLU A 149 -26.13 -17.02 8.26
CA GLU A 149 -25.41 -15.87 8.84
C GLU A 149 -24.09 -16.28 9.54
N GLU A 150 -24.05 -17.43 10.22
CA GLU A 150 -22.88 -17.87 11.03
C GLU A 150 -21.59 -18.12 10.23
N GLU A 151 -21.69 -18.38 8.91
CA GLU A 151 -20.51 -18.52 8.03
C GLU A 151 -20.02 -17.16 7.52
N ILE A 152 -20.91 -16.17 7.41
CA ILE A 152 -20.58 -14.79 7.03
C ILE A 152 -19.81 -14.13 8.19
N ASP A 153 -20.30 -14.24 9.42
CA ASP A 153 -19.66 -13.62 10.58
C ASP A 153 -18.24 -14.15 10.79
N ARG A 154 -18.01 -15.46 10.66
CA ARG A 154 -16.66 -16.05 10.79
C ARG A 154 -15.71 -15.60 9.68
N PHE A 155 -16.18 -15.54 8.44
CA PHE A 155 -15.39 -15.07 7.30
C PHE A 155 -15.05 -13.58 7.43
N MET A 156 -15.97 -12.77 7.97
CA MET A 156 -15.73 -11.38 8.31
C MET A 156 -14.79 -11.22 9.51
N GLU A 157 -14.84 -12.09 10.53
CA GLU A 157 -13.87 -12.12 11.63
C GLU A 157 -12.45 -12.47 11.14
N GLU A 158 -12.31 -13.46 10.25
CA GLU A 158 -11.01 -13.81 9.63
C GLU A 158 -10.45 -12.63 8.80
N LEU A 159 -11.27 -12.00 7.95
CA LEU A 159 -10.90 -10.81 7.17
C LEU A 159 -10.68 -9.53 8.01
N SER A 160 -11.18 -9.47 9.25
CA SER A 160 -11.02 -8.32 10.15
C SER A 160 -9.94 -8.51 11.21
N SER A 161 -9.16 -9.59 11.12
CA SER A 161 -7.95 -9.74 11.92
C SER A 161 -6.94 -8.61 11.60
N TYR A 162 -6.77 -7.68 12.55
CA TYR A 162 -6.22 -6.34 12.30
C TYR A 162 -4.72 -6.29 11.92
N ASP A 163 -3.99 -7.40 12.02
CA ASP A 163 -2.55 -7.47 11.78
C ASP A 163 -2.18 -7.65 10.29
N ASP A 164 -2.99 -8.35 9.49
CA ASP A 164 -2.66 -8.72 8.09
C ASP A 164 -3.40 -7.87 7.05
N ARG A 165 -3.34 -6.55 7.18
CA ARG A 165 -3.83 -5.65 6.12
C ARG A 165 -2.88 -5.67 4.92
N PRO A 166 -3.38 -5.82 3.67
CA PRO A 166 -2.53 -5.76 2.49
C PRO A 166 -1.91 -4.37 2.29
N LEU A 167 -0.73 -4.33 1.68
CA LEU A 167 -0.16 -3.15 1.07
C LEU A 167 -1.02 -2.75 -0.14
N ILE A 168 -1.81 -1.69 0.00
CA ILE A 168 -2.66 -1.18 -1.09
C ILE A 168 -2.03 0.07 -1.68
N LEU A 169 -1.58 -0.02 -2.93
CA LEU A 169 -1.21 1.11 -3.77
C LEU A 169 -2.39 1.41 -4.71
N PRO A 170 -3.24 2.42 -4.42
CA PRO A 170 -4.47 2.67 -5.15
C PRO A 170 -4.18 3.22 -6.55
N PRO A 171 -5.19 3.28 -7.44
CA PRO A 171 -5.00 3.72 -8.81
C PRO A 171 -4.31 5.09 -8.95
N ARG A 172 -3.44 5.21 -9.96
CA ARG A 172 -2.59 6.39 -10.22
C ARG A 172 -1.58 6.71 -9.11
N THR A 173 -1.15 5.71 -8.34
CA THR A 173 0.01 5.87 -7.45
C THR A 173 1.28 6.12 -8.28
N ILE A 174 2.07 7.11 -7.87
CA ILE A 174 3.40 7.37 -8.42
C ILE A 174 4.41 7.06 -7.32
N LEU A 175 5.21 6.01 -7.51
CA LEU A 175 6.33 5.66 -6.64
C LEU A 175 7.64 5.78 -7.42
N ASP A 176 8.26 6.96 -7.37
CA ASP A 176 9.56 7.25 -7.97
C ASP A 176 10.70 7.18 -6.94
N GLN A 177 11.95 7.20 -7.41
CA GLN A 177 13.20 7.10 -6.64
C GLN A 177 13.23 7.89 -5.32
N SER A 178 12.49 8.99 -5.24
CA SER A 178 12.49 9.93 -4.12
C SER A 178 11.11 10.19 -3.51
N ARG A 179 10.01 9.69 -4.10
CA ARG A 179 8.64 10.10 -3.76
C ARG A 179 7.62 8.98 -3.91
N LEU A 180 6.77 8.83 -2.91
CA LEU A 180 5.47 8.17 -3.00
C LEU A 180 4.38 9.25 -3.03
N ILE A 181 3.67 9.37 -4.15
CA ILE A 181 2.60 10.35 -4.33
C ILE A 181 1.29 9.62 -4.64
N VAL A 182 0.27 9.91 -3.84
CA VAL A 182 -1.08 9.36 -3.96
C VAL A 182 -2.10 10.49 -3.91
N LEU A 183 -3.18 10.40 -4.68
CA LEU A 183 -4.26 11.42 -4.72
C LEU A 183 -5.31 11.24 -3.61
N MET A 184 -5.15 10.20 -2.78
CA MET A 184 -6.12 9.71 -1.80
C MET A 184 -5.47 9.73 -0.40
N PRO A 185 -6.21 9.45 0.69
CA PRO A 185 -5.62 9.34 2.01
C PRO A 185 -4.54 8.25 2.05
N VAL A 186 -3.45 8.49 2.77
CA VAL A 186 -2.36 7.52 2.95
C VAL A 186 -2.26 7.16 4.43
N GLN A 187 -2.54 5.90 4.73
CA GLN A 187 -2.38 5.31 6.06
C GLN A 187 -1.07 4.52 6.08
N ILE A 188 -0.09 5.02 6.81
CA ILE A 188 1.13 4.29 7.14
C ILE A 188 0.91 3.61 8.50
N GLY A 189 1.15 2.31 8.56
CA GLY A 189 1.09 1.49 9.77
C GLY A 189 2.18 1.82 10.80
N SER A 190 2.26 0.99 11.83
CA SER A 190 3.25 1.10 12.91
C SER A 190 4.56 0.37 12.55
N SER A 191 5.66 0.80 13.16
CA SER A 191 6.99 0.20 12.97
C SER A 191 7.50 0.14 11.51
N CYS A 192 6.90 0.91 10.59
CA CYS A 192 7.31 0.96 9.19
C CYS A 192 8.63 1.73 9.05
N ARG A 193 9.39 1.46 7.98
CA ARG A 193 10.64 2.15 7.68
C ARG A 193 10.67 2.63 6.23
N LEU A 194 10.35 3.90 6.03
CA LEU A 194 10.10 4.47 4.71
C LEU A 194 11.16 5.52 4.33
N HIS A 195 11.40 5.72 3.04
CA HIS A 195 12.38 6.68 2.51
C HIS A 195 11.74 7.65 1.51
N GLY A 196 12.24 8.89 1.46
CA GLY A 196 11.78 9.91 0.51
C GLY A 196 10.58 10.74 0.99
N LEU A 197 9.96 11.47 0.07
CA LEU A 197 8.75 12.26 0.32
C LEU A 197 7.51 11.38 0.16
N ILE A 198 6.68 11.31 1.20
CA ILE A 198 5.36 10.67 1.12
C ILE A 198 4.30 11.76 1.05
N GLN A 199 3.48 11.75 0.00
CA GLN A 199 2.41 12.72 -0.23
C GLN A 199 1.05 12.03 -0.47
N GLY A 200 0.03 12.53 0.23
CA GLY A 200 -1.36 12.06 0.16
C GLY A 200 -2.35 13.20 0.36
N SER A 201 -3.65 12.96 0.17
CA SER A 201 -4.68 13.97 0.50
C SER A 201 -4.73 14.23 2.00
N GLU A 202 -4.77 13.16 2.78
CA GLU A 202 -4.64 13.13 4.23
C GLU A 202 -3.57 12.09 4.58
N MET A 203 -2.72 12.37 5.57
CA MET A 203 -1.64 11.47 5.98
C MET A 203 -1.86 11.00 7.41
N THR A 204 -1.81 9.70 7.65
CA THR A 204 -1.70 9.11 8.99
C THR A 204 -0.40 8.31 9.07
N VAL A 205 0.40 8.55 10.11
CA VAL A 205 1.66 7.84 10.37
C VAL A 205 1.53 7.07 11.66
N GLY A 206 1.59 5.74 11.59
CA GLY A 206 1.46 4.86 12.74
C GLY A 206 2.61 4.94 13.75
N SER A 207 2.44 4.25 14.87
CA SER A 207 3.34 4.37 16.02
C SER A 207 4.73 3.79 15.73
N LYS A 208 5.79 4.38 16.30
CA LYS A 208 7.19 3.89 16.13
C LYS A 208 7.71 3.83 14.68
N THR A 209 6.96 4.35 13.70
CA THR A 209 7.36 4.38 12.30
C THR A 209 8.47 5.39 12.07
N THR A 210 9.48 5.03 11.26
CA THR A 210 10.60 5.90 10.91
C THR A 210 10.54 6.30 9.44
N VAL A 211 10.47 7.60 9.16
CA VAL A 211 10.47 8.16 7.80
C VAL A 211 11.78 8.92 7.56
N PHE A 212 12.63 8.35 6.71
CA PHE A 212 13.87 8.92 6.21
C PHE A 212 13.58 9.88 5.05
N GLY A 213 12.84 10.94 5.35
CA GLY A 213 12.38 11.94 4.40
C GLY A 213 11.23 12.75 4.97
N SER A 214 10.45 13.38 4.08
CA SER A 214 9.40 14.33 4.45
C SER A 214 8.00 13.73 4.26
N ILE A 215 7.02 14.29 4.96
CA ILE A 215 5.60 13.91 4.85
C ILE A 215 4.79 15.14 4.47
N ARG A 216 3.93 15.01 3.46
CA ARG A 216 3.05 16.10 2.99
C ARG A 216 1.60 15.65 2.86
N GLY A 217 0.71 16.24 3.65
CA GLY A 217 -0.74 16.15 3.47
C GLY A 217 -1.26 17.33 2.65
N ASP A 218 -2.03 17.07 1.60
CA ASP A 218 -2.68 18.15 0.85
C ASP A 218 -3.83 18.81 1.64
N ASP A 219 -4.37 18.15 2.67
CA ASP A 219 -5.27 18.67 3.69
C ASP A 219 -4.66 18.60 5.09
N SER A 220 -4.48 17.39 5.64
CA SER A 220 -4.03 17.17 7.02
C SER A 220 -2.95 16.08 7.16
N VAL A 221 -2.18 16.15 8.26
CA VAL A 221 -1.20 15.12 8.66
C VAL A 221 -1.38 14.78 10.13
N ARG A 222 -1.45 13.49 10.47
CA ARG A 222 -1.47 12.94 11.82
C ARG A 222 -0.26 12.04 12.03
N VAL A 223 0.52 12.29 13.07
CA VAL A 223 1.70 11.51 13.42
C VAL A 223 1.49 10.87 14.79
N SER A 224 1.34 9.54 14.82
CA SER A 224 1.09 8.77 16.03
C SER A 224 2.35 8.52 16.86
N SER A 225 2.08 8.12 18.10
CA SER A 225 3.03 8.12 19.21
C SER A 225 4.37 7.43 18.92
N GLY A 226 5.47 8.09 19.29
CA GLY A 226 6.84 7.56 19.17
C GLY A 226 7.38 7.43 17.74
N ALA A 227 6.70 7.96 16.70
CA ALA A 227 7.23 7.99 15.33
C ALA A 227 8.42 8.97 15.19
N MET A 228 9.31 8.70 14.23
CA MET A 228 10.49 9.53 13.93
C MET A 228 10.50 9.96 12.47
N ILE A 229 10.54 11.27 12.22
CA ILE A 229 10.53 11.86 10.87
C ILE A 229 11.79 12.71 10.70
N HIS A 230 12.64 12.35 9.74
CA HIS A 230 13.91 13.03 9.50
C HIS A 230 13.78 14.31 8.66
N GLY A 231 12.74 14.42 7.84
CA GLY A 231 12.44 15.58 7.01
C GLY A 231 11.35 16.49 7.60
N ASN A 232 10.72 17.27 6.72
CA ASN A 232 9.63 18.16 7.10
C ASN A 232 8.30 17.40 7.25
N VAL A 233 7.38 17.97 8.03
CA VAL A 233 5.97 17.60 8.07
C VAL A 233 5.13 18.80 7.64
N GLU A 234 4.44 18.69 6.50
CA GLU A 234 3.74 19.79 5.86
C GLU A 234 2.27 19.42 5.62
N ALA A 235 1.33 20.24 6.09
CA ALA A 235 -0.10 20.13 5.79
C ALA A 235 -0.66 21.50 5.39
N LYS A 236 -1.70 21.56 4.55
CA LYS A 236 -2.35 22.86 4.28
C LYS A 236 -3.19 23.33 5.47
N ASN A 237 -3.96 22.42 6.08
CA ASN A 237 -4.90 22.73 7.14
C ASN A 237 -4.37 22.31 8.52
N GLU A 238 -4.33 21.03 8.85
CA GLU A 238 -4.04 20.57 10.22
C GLU A 238 -2.85 19.62 10.30
N VAL A 239 -1.94 19.87 11.25
CA VAL A 239 -0.91 18.91 11.68
C VAL A 239 -1.20 18.50 13.11
N PHE A 240 -1.34 17.20 13.36
CA PHE A 240 -1.52 16.60 14.67
C PHE A 240 -0.32 15.71 15.01
N ILE A 241 0.30 15.93 16.18
CA ILE A 241 1.52 15.24 16.62
C ILE A 241 1.27 14.66 18.02
N GLU A 242 1.38 13.34 18.16
CA GLU A 242 1.22 12.64 19.44
C GLU A 242 2.47 12.64 20.32
N GLU A 243 2.37 11.97 21.48
CA GLU A 243 3.45 11.88 22.47
C GLU A 243 4.69 11.12 21.92
N ASP A 244 5.86 11.48 22.44
CA ASP A 244 7.18 10.91 22.08
C ASP A 244 7.58 10.98 20.59
N VAL A 245 6.80 11.63 19.73
CA VAL A 245 7.14 11.86 18.32
C VAL A 245 8.36 12.77 18.20
N ARG A 246 9.26 12.46 17.26
CA ARG A 246 10.44 13.28 16.95
C ARG A 246 10.46 13.68 15.47
N ILE A 247 10.45 14.99 15.22
CA ILE A 247 10.57 15.56 13.88
C ILE A 247 11.85 16.39 13.82
N LEU A 248 12.80 15.98 12.97
CA LEU A 248 14.08 16.67 12.83
C LEU A 248 13.99 17.89 11.89
N GLY A 249 13.06 17.85 10.93
CA GLY A 249 12.80 18.97 10.01
C GLY A 249 11.78 19.98 10.55
N ASN A 250 11.24 20.78 9.63
CA ASN A 250 10.25 21.81 9.95
C ASN A 250 8.84 21.22 10.01
N VAL A 251 7.94 21.88 10.75
CA VAL A 251 6.51 21.56 10.76
C VAL A 251 5.73 22.75 10.23
N GLU A 252 4.91 22.56 9.20
CA GLU A 252 4.11 23.63 8.61
C GLU A 252 2.63 23.23 8.46
N GLY A 253 1.73 24.08 8.92
CA GLY A 253 0.30 23.95 8.65
C GLY A 253 -0.56 25.01 9.32
N THR A 254 -1.77 25.23 8.81
CA THR A 254 -2.64 26.32 9.32
C THR A 254 -2.89 26.18 10.83
N ARG A 255 -3.26 25.01 11.33
CA ARG A 255 -3.30 24.69 12.77
C ARG A 255 -2.33 23.56 13.07
N VAL A 256 -1.49 23.75 14.09
CA VAL A 256 -0.59 22.70 14.58
C VAL A 256 -1.01 22.36 16.00
N THR A 257 -1.30 21.07 16.25
CA THR A 257 -1.58 20.55 17.59
C THR A 257 -0.55 19.48 17.92
N MET A 258 0.17 19.65 19.02
CA MET A 258 1.19 18.68 19.47
C MET A 258 1.02 18.32 20.94
N ASP A 259 1.40 17.12 21.33
CA ASP A 259 1.58 16.76 22.74
C ASP A 259 2.81 17.46 23.34
N GLU A 260 2.83 17.66 24.66
CA GLU A 260 3.96 18.29 25.35
C GLU A 260 5.25 17.46 25.35
N ASN A 261 5.16 16.15 25.09
CA ASN A 261 6.32 15.26 24.98
C ASN A 261 6.85 15.15 23.53
N ALA A 262 6.15 15.71 22.55
CA ALA A 262 6.61 15.73 21.16
C ALA A 262 7.78 16.70 20.97
N THR A 263 8.79 16.29 20.20
CA THR A 263 9.99 17.10 19.90
C THR A 263 10.03 17.47 18.42
N VAL A 264 10.17 18.77 18.15
CA VAL A 264 10.46 19.30 16.80
C VAL A 264 11.78 20.08 16.89
N GLU A 265 12.79 19.67 16.12
CA GLU A 265 14.11 20.33 16.10
C GLU A 265 14.16 21.51 15.09
N GLY A 266 13.34 21.46 14.04
CA GLY A 266 13.20 22.54 13.06
C GLY A 266 12.22 23.65 13.48
N VAL A 267 11.82 24.48 12.52
CA VAL A 267 10.89 25.59 12.75
C VAL A 267 9.44 25.11 12.64
N ILE A 268 8.62 25.44 13.63
CA ILE A 268 7.16 25.28 13.56
C ILE A 268 6.55 26.55 12.94
N ARG A 269 5.88 26.41 11.80
CA ARG A 269 5.11 27.46 11.11
C ARG A 269 3.62 27.17 11.25
N SER A 270 2.92 27.99 12.02
CA SER A 270 1.47 27.92 12.11
C SER A 270 0.83 29.31 12.00
N THR A 271 -0.04 29.49 11.01
CA THR A 271 -0.70 30.76 10.68
C THR A 271 -2.02 30.95 11.43
N GLY A 272 -2.71 29.87 11.76
CA GLY A 272 -3.99 29.81 12.49
C GLY A 272 -3.87 29.38 13.95
N GLY A 273 -2.70 28.91 14.41
CA GLY A 273 -2.37 28.75 15.83
C GLY A 273 -1.75 27.41 16.22
N LEU A 274 -0.80 27.47 17.15
CA LEU A 274 -0.19 26.30 17.80
C LEU A 274 -0.92 25.97 19.11
N THR A 275 -1.34 24.72 19.26
CA THR A 275 -1.93 24.19 20.49
C THR A 275 -1.04 23.08 21.07
N ILE A 276 -0.60 23.24 22.32
CA ILE A 276 0.13 22.20 23.05
C ILE A 276 -0.83 21.50 24.01
N ARG A 277 -1.02 20.19 23.81
CA ARG A 277 -1.83 19.34 24.68
C ARG A 277 -0.99 18.82 25.84
N ARG A 278 -1.64 18.67 27.00
CA ARG A 278 -1.10 17.98 28.17
C ARG A 278 -2.06 16.87 28.57
N LYS A 279 -1.56 15.65 28.81
CA LYS A 279 -2.35 14.65 29.52
C LYS A 279 -2.53 15.11 30.97
N LYS A 280 -3.78 15.28 31.42
CA LYS A 280 -4.05 15.36 32.86
C LYS A 280 -3.69 14.00 33.48
N LYS A 281 -2.77 14.02 34.45
CA LYS A 281 -2.54 12.91 35.38
C LYS A 281 -3.77 12.63 36.22
#